data_AF-A0A847NHT1-F1
#
_entry.id   AF-A0A847NHT1-F1
#
_cell.length_a   1.000
_cell.length_b   1.000
_cell.length_c   1.000
_cell.angle_alpha   90.00
_cell.angle_beta   90.00
_cell.angle_gamma   90.00
#
_symmetry.space_group_name_H-M   'P 1'
#
loop_
_entity.id
_entity.type
_entity.pdbx_description
1 polymer ?
#
loop_
_entity_poly.entity_id
_entity_poly.type
_entity_poly.pdbx_seq_one_letter_code
_entity_poly.pdbx_strand_id
1 'polypeptide(L)'
;MDTEEYEYYIPVTIPTLAPVANVYSALDLLFEGPPADMGLYSDIPRGIMLHGVEVKDGTAYVDISYDGYTSNIEDGIISDIIKNVGLTLSQFEEIDNVELLIDGEVINSAIPVFANEY
;
A
#
# COMPACT_ATOMS: atom_id res chain seq x y z
N MET A 1 8.00 22.98 -25.31
CA MET A 1 6.99 21.91 -25.27
C MET A 1 7.08 21.38 -23.85
N ASP A 2 6.13 21.73 -23.00
CA ASP A 2 5.98 21.05 -21.72
C ASP A 2 5.62 19.60 -22.04
N THR A 3 6.53 18.68 -21.75
CA THR A 3 6.20 17.27 -21.73
C THR A 3 5.43 17.06 -20.43
N GLU A 4 4.11 16.91 -20.52
CA GLU A 4 3.32 16.43 -19.39
C GLU A 4 3.87 15.05 -19.01
N GLU A 5 4.51 14.97 -17.85
CA GLU A 5 4.90 13.70 -17.25
C GLU A 5 3.63 13.07 -16.67
N TYR A 6 3.27 11.90 -17.22
CA TYR A 6 2.15 11.10 -16.72
C TYR A 6 2.72 9.96 -15.88
N GLU A 7 2.23 9.84 -14.65
CA GLU A 7 2.53 8.71 -13.77
C GLU A 7 1.43 7.65 -13.90
N TYR A 8 1.85 6.38 -13.88
CA TYR A 8 0.94 5.24 -14.01
C TYR A 8 1.32 4.16 -13.00
N TYR A 9 0.31 3.58 -12.36
CA TYR A 9 0.48 2.37 -11.56
C TYR A 9 0.54 1.15 -12.45
N ILE A 10 1.64 0.41 -12.38
CA ILE A 10 1.87 -0.81 -13.17
C ILE A 10 1.80 -2.02 -12.25
N PRO A 11 0.86 -2.96 -12.45
CA PRO A 11 0.84 -4.19 -11.67
C PRO A 11 2.04 -5.08 -12.03
N VAL A 12 2.76 -5.55 -11.00
CA VAL A 12 3.91 -6.45 -11.16
C VAL A 12 3.65 -7.76 -10.44
N THR A 13 3.79 -8.88 -11.13
CA THR A 13 3.70 -10.21 -10.53
C THR A 13 5.07 -10.66 -10.03
N ILE A 14 5.20 -10.85 -8.72
CA ILE A 14 6.44 -11.29 -8.07
C ILE A 14 6.24 -12.71 -7.50
N PRO A 15 7.11 -13.68 -7.85
CA PRO A 15 7.05 -15.02 -7.24
C PRO A 15 7.54 -14.99 -5.80
N THR A 16 6.85 -15.69 -4.90
CA THR A 16 7.22 -15.79 -3.49
C THR A 16 7.43 -17.24 -3.08
N LEU A 17 8.02 -17.45 -1.89
CA LEU A 17 8.14 -18.78 -1.28
C LEU A 17 6.86 -19.23 -0.58
N ALA A 18 5.85 -18.34 -0.45
CA ALA A 18 4.59 -18.70 0.17
C ALA A 18 3.87 -19.74 -0.71
N PRO A 19 3.26 -20.78 -0.11
CA PRO A 19 2.60 -21.83 -0.87
C PRO A 19 1.35 -21.35 -1.60
N VAL A 20 0.75 -20.25 -1.12
CA VAL A 20 -0.40 -19.56 -1.72
C VAL A 20 -0.21 -18.05 -1.59
N ALA A 21 -0.80 -17.30 -2.52
CA ALA A 21 -0.89 -15.85 -2.41
C ALA A 21 -1.62 -15.48 -1.11
N ASN A 22 -1.12 -14.47 -0.41
CA ASN A 22 -1.71 -13.97 0.82
C ASN A 22 -1.43 -12.47 0.96
N VAL A 23 -2.34 -11.79 1.67
CA VAL A 23 -2.34 -10.33 1.86
C VAL A 23 -1.01 -9.85 2.45
N TYR A 24 -0.48 -10.53 3.47
CA TYR A 24 0.76 -10.12 4.12
C TYR A 24 1.95 -10.11 3.15
N SER A 25 2.18 -11.21 2.41
CA SER A 25 3.29 -11.27 1.47
C SER A 25 3.18 -10.25 0.32
N ALA A 26 1.96 -9.93 -0.11
CA ALA A 26 1.75 -8.91 -1.15
C ALA A 26 2.10 -7.51 -0.64
N LEU A 27 1.69 -7.18 0.59
CA LEU A 27 2.03 -5.91 1.21
C LEU A 27 3.51 -5.80 1.55
N ASP A 28 4.10 -6.85 2.13
CA ASP A 28 5.52 -6.86 2.50
C ASP A 28 6.39 -6.50 1.27
N LEU A 29 6.14 -7.13 0.12
CA LEU A 29 6.81 -6.81 -1.14
C LEU A 29 6.49 -5.40 -1.67
N LEU A 30 5.26 -4.91 -1.50
CA LEU A 30 4.90 -3.54 -1.89
C LEU A 30 5.72 -2.51 -1.10
N PHE A 31 5.88 -2.71 0.22
CA PHE A 31 6.66 -1.83 1.09
C PHE A 31 8.18 -1.99 0.88
N GLU A 32 8.67 -3.16 0.46
CA GLU A 32 10.05 -3.34 -0.01
C GLU A 32 10.33 -2.57 -1.31
N GLY A 33 9.30 -2.39 -2.16
CA GLY A 33 9.38 -1.71 -3.44
C GLY A 33 9.68 -2.64 -4.61
N PRO A 34 9.67 -2.11 -5.85
CA PRO A 34 9.84 -2.93 -7.04
C PRO A 34 11.27 -3.51 -7.13
N PRO A 35 11.42 -4.73 -7.69
CA PRO A 35 12.73 -5.26 -8.06
C PRO A 35 13.57 -4.26 -8.86
N ALA A 36 14.87 -4.26 -8.57
CA ALA A 36 15.84 -3.41 -9.25
C ALA A 36 15.83 -3.63 -10.79
N ASP A 37 16.27 -2.60 -11.52
CA ASP A 37 16.45 -2.63 -12.97
C ASP A 37 15.18 -2.78 -13.83
N MET A 38 13.98 -2.65 -13.23
CA MET A 38 12.71 -2.63 -13.99
C MET A 38 12.29 -1.24 -14.48
N GLY A 39 13.00 -0.17 -14.09
CA GLY A 39 12.62 1.20 -14.40
C GLY A 39 11.34 1.66 -13.69
N LEU A 40 10.99 1.00 -12.58
CA LEU A 40 9.87 1.35 -11.70
C LEU A 40 10.40 1.97 -10.41
N TYR A 41 9.58 2.80 -9.78
CA TYR A 41 9.82 3.32 -8.43
C TYR A 41 8.57 3.08 -7.56
N SER A 42 8.75 3.17 -6.24
CA SER A 42 7.65 3.11 -5.28
C SER A 42 7.28 4.52 -4.86
N ASP A 43 5.98 4.81 -4.79
CA ASP A 43 5.46 6.05 -4.22
C ASP A 43 5.46 6.02 -2.69
N ILE A 44 5.70 4.86 -2.08
CA ILE A 44 5.80 4.74 -0.63
C ILE A 44 7.15 5.34 -0.19
N PRO A 45 7.15 6.42 0.63
CA PRO A 45 8.39 7.05 1.08
C PRO A 45 9.27 6.11 1.88
N ARG A 46 10.59 6.34 1.81
CA ARG A 46 11.54 5.67 2.69
C ARG A 46 11.24 6.01 4.15
N GLY A 47 11.42 5.01 5.03
CA GLY A 47 11.16 5.15 6.46
C GLY A 47 9.77 4.70 6.90
N ILE A 48 8.92 4.32 5.94
CA ILE A 48 7.65 3.65 6.20
C ILE A 48 7.85 2.14 6.07
N MET A 49 7.39 1.39 7.06
CA MET A 49 7.49 -0.07 7.07
C MET A 49 6.15 -0.69 7.45
N LEU A 50 5.85 -1.85 6.89
CA LEU A 50 4.71 -2.65 7.29
C LEU A 50 4.99 -3.26 8.68
N HIS A 51 4.12 -2.97 9.65
CA HIS A 51 4.10 -3.68 10.92
C HIS A 51 3.27 -4.96 10.84
N GLY A 52 2.14 -4.91 10.15
CA GLY A 52 1.27 -6.07 9.98
C GLY A 52 -0.01 -5.77 9.24
N VAL A 53 -0.80 -6.81 9.05
CA VAL A 53 -2.14 -6.71 8.49
C VAL A 53 -3.07 -7.70 9.17
N GLU A 54 -4.26 -7.23 9.55
CA GLU A 54 -5.37 -8.06 10.01
C GLU A 54 -6.52 -7.94 9.02
N VAL A 55 -7.15 -9.06 8.66
CA VAL A 55 -8.33 -9.06 7.79
C VAL A 55 -9.54 -9.48 8.61
N LYS A 56 -10.56 -8.63 8.63
CA LYS A 56 -11.80 -8.89 9.35
C LYS A 56 -12.99 -8.32 8.59
N ASP A 57 -14.01 -9.16 8.39
CA ASP A 57 -15.28 -8.79 7.74
C ASP A 57 -15.09 -8.06 6.40
N GLY A 58 -14.15 -8.54 5.57
CA GLY A 58 -13.83 -7.95 4.27
C GLY A 58 -12.99 -6.66 4.31
N THR A 59 -12.53 -6.25 5.49
CA THR A 59 -11.67 -5.06 5.67
C THR A 59 -10.26 -5.48 6.06
N ALA A 60 -9.27 -4.99 5.33
CA ALA A 60 -7.85 -5.12 5.67
C ALA A 60 -7.41 -3.92 6.53
N TYR A 61 -7.04 -4.19 7.77
CA TYR A 61 -6.44 -3.25 8.70
C TYR A 61 -4.91 -3.34 8.55
N VAL A 62 -4.34 -2.39 7.82
CA VAL A 62 -2.91 -2.35 7.48
C VAL A 62 -2.21 -1.42 8.47
N ASP A 63 -1.33 -1.97 9.29
CA ASP A 63 -0.56 -1.20 10.28
C ASP A 63 0.85 -0.93 9.75
N ILE A 64 1.25 0.34 9.76
CA ILE A 64 2.56 0.80 9.32
C ILE A 64 3.27 1.55 10.45
N SER A 65 4.59 1.50 10.44
CA SER A 65 5.42 2.42 11.23
C SER A 65 5.95 3.55 10.37
N TYR A 66 6.17 4.70 10.99
CA TYR A 66 6.88 5.81 10.37
C TYR A 66 8.06 6.24 11.25
N ASP A 67 9.28 6.07 10.73
CA ASP A 67 10.51 6.49 11.43
C ASP A 67 10.84 7.98 11.27
N GLY A 68 10.00 8.72 10.56
CA GLY A 68 10.23 10.14 10.28
C GLY A 68 10.17 10.98 11.54
N TYR A 69 11.17 11.86 11.69
CA TYR A 69 11.35 12.76 12.84
C TYR A 69 10.23 13.81 13.01
N THR A 70 9.16 13.78 12.21
CA THR A 70 8.08 14.76 12.22
C THR A 70 6.79 14.11 12.72
N SER A 71 6.15 14.75 13.70
CA SER A 71 4.98 14.22 14.42
C SER A 71 3.72 13.99 13.56
N ASN A 72 3.74 14.34 12.27
CA ASN A 72 2.61 14.20 11.35
C ASN A 72 3.12 13.81 9.96
N ILE A 73 2.54 12.75 9.38
CA ILE A 73 2.67 12.43 7.94
C ILE A 73 1.76 13.39 7.16
N GLU A 74 2.21 13.88 6.00
CA GLU A 74 1.40 14.72 5.14
C GLU A 74 0.23 13.93 4.51
N ASP A 75 -0.96 14.53 4.41
CA ASP A 75 -2.17 13.88 3.87
C ASP A 75 -1.95 13.29 2.46
N GLY A 76 -1.11 13.93 1.64
CA GLY A 76 -0.75 13.43 0.30
C GLY A 76 -0.02 12.08 0.36
N ILE A 77 0.94 11.94 1.28
CA ILE A 77 1.67 10.67 1.48
C ILE A 77 0.71 9.57 1.93
N ILE A 78 -0.22 9.89 2.83
CA ILE A 78 -1.24 8.94 3.30
C ILE A 78 -2.10 8.48 2.12
N SER A 79 -2.53 9.41 1.26
CA SER A 79 -3.31 9.12 0.07
C SER A 79 -2.56 8.18 -0.89
N ASP A 80 -1.27 8.43 -1.13
CA ASP A 80 -0.45 7.61 -2.02
C ASP A 80 -0.26 6.19 -1.47
N ILE A 81 -0.04 6.04 -0.16
CA ILE A 81 0.05 4.72 0.49
C ILE A 81 -1.27 3.97 0.37
N ILE A 82 -2.38 4.62 0.72
CA ILE A 82 -3.72 4.03 0.63
C ILE A 82 -4.00 3.56 -0.80
N LYS A 83 -3.64 4.36 -1.81
CA LYS A 83 -3.82 4.01 -3.21
C LYS A 83 -3.00 2.79 -3.62
N ASN A 84 -1.72 2.75 -3.27
CA ASN A 84 -0.85 1.62 -3.56
C ASN A 84 -1.32 0.32 -2.87
N VAL A 85 -1.70 0.43 -1.60
CA VAL A 85 -2.26 -0.66 -0.80
C VAL A 85 -3.59 -1.13 -1.40
N GLY A 86 -4.50 -0.21 -1.69
CA GLY A 86 -5.82 -0.51 -2.26
C GLY A 86 -5.71 -1.23 -3.61
N LEU A 87 -4.88 -0.72 -4.52
CA LEU A 87 -4.61 -1.36 -5.83
C LEU A 87 -4.05 -2.77 -5.66
N THR A 88 -3.11 -2.96 -4.74
CA THR A 88 -2.51 -4.27 -4.45
C THR A 88 -3.51 -5.24 -3.85
N LEU A 89 -4.29 -4.78 -2.86
CA LEU A 89 -5.24 -5.64 -2.14
C LEU A 89 -6.52 -5.92 -2.92
N SER A 90 -6.87 -5.11 -3.93
CA SER A 90 -7.97 -5.37 -4.86
C SER A 90 -7.83 -6.69 -5.64
N GLN A 91 -6.63 -7.28 -5.67
CA GLN A 91 -6.39 -8.59 -6.28
C GLN A 91 -6.94 -9.76 -5.46
N PHE A 92 -7.27 -9.54 -4.18
CA PHE A 92 -7.83 -10.54 -3.27
C PHE A 92 -9.35 -10.38 -3.22
N GLU A 93 -10.09 -11.41 -3.66
CA GLU A 93 -11.56 -11.37 -3.74
C GLU A 93 -12.24 -11.17 -2.38
N GLU A 94 -11.57 -11.54 -1.29
CA GLU A 94 -12.05 -11.38 0.07
C GLU A 94 -11.88 -9.97 0.66
N ILE A 95 -11.20 -9.05 -0.04
CA ILE A 95 -10.95 -7.69 0.45
C ILE A 95 -11.85 -6.69 -0.27
N ASP A 96 -12.75 -6.09 0.49
CA ASP A 96 -13.65 -5.02 0.03
C ASP A 96 -13.11 -3.64 0.39
N ASN A 97 -12.44 -3.51 1.55
CA ASN A 97 -12.01 -2.22 2.11
C ASN A 97 -10.60 -2.27 2.73
N VAL A 98 -9.98 -1.10 2.83
CA VAL A 98 -8.70 -0.88 3.51
C VAL A 98 -8.83 0.20 4.57
N GLU A 99 -8.26 -0.06 5.74
CA GLU A 99 -8.08 0.88 6.83
C GLU A 99 -6.60 0.90 7.20
N LEU A 100 -5.99 2.09 7.21
CA LEU A 100 -4.58 2.31 7.51
C LEU A 100 -4.43 2.74 8.97
N LEU A 101 -3.47 2.14 9.65
CA LEU A 101 -3.08 2.45 11.01
C LEU A 101 -1.62 2.88 11.02
N ILE A 102 -1.29 3.84 11.89
CA ILE A 102 0.10 4.19 12.20
C ILE A 102 0.35 3.83 13.64
N ASP A 103 1.29 2.90 13.86
CA ASP A 103 1.65 2.41 15.19
C ASP A 103 0.40 1.99 16.02
N GLY A 104 -0.58 1.38 15.35
CA GLY A 104 -1.84 0.93 15.96
C GLY A 104 -2.93 2.00 16.13
N GLU A 105 -2.71 3.25 15.73
CA GLU A 105 -3.75 4.29 15.72
C GLU A 105 -4.38 4.43 14.33
N VAL A 106 -5.71 4.37 14.26
CA VAL A 106 -6.47 4.52 13.01
C VAL A 106 -6.40 5.96 12.52
N ILE A 107 -5.99 6.16 11.27
CA ILE A 107 -5.81 7.50 10.68
C ILE A 107 -6.77 7.82 9.53
N ASN A 108 -7.51 6.84 9.02
CA ASN A 108 -8.54 7.05 8.00
C ASN A 108 -9.81 6.23 8.29
N SER A 109 -10.92 6.62 7.65
CA SER A 109 -12.11 5.76 7.55
C SER A 109 -11.86 4.66 6.52
N ALA A 110 -12.49 3.48 6.68
CA ALA A 110 -12.41 2.39 5.70
C ALA A 110 -12.70 2.86 4.26
N ILE A 111 -11.78 2.58 3.35
CA ILE A 111 -11.84 2.99 1.93
C ILE A 111 -12.04 1.75 1.05
N PRO A 112 -13.03 1.73 0.14
CA PRO A 112 -13.25 0.60 -0.75
C PRO A 112 -12.09 0.39 -1.73
N VAL A 113 -11.65 -0.86 -1.95
CA VAL A 113 -10.52 -1.16 -2.85
C VAL A 113 -10.85 -1.03 -4.34
N PHE A 114 -12.13 -1.03 -4.69
CA PHE A 114 -12.61 -0.87 -6.06
C PHE A 114 -12.87 0.59 -6.45
N ALA A 115 -12.81 1.51 -5.48
CA ALA A 115 -12.91 2.93 -5.75
C ALA A 115 -11.55 3.40 -6.27
N ASN A 116 -11.30 3.27 -7.57
CA ASN A 116 -10.15 3.90 -8.24
C ASN A 116 -10.20 5.46 -8.20
N GLU A 117 -10.98 6.04 -7.31
CA GLU A 117 -11.05 7.46 -6.97
C GLU A 117 -10.22 7.69 -5.69
N TYR A 118 -8.90 7.58 -5.84
CA TYR A 118 -7.91 7.99 -4.84
C TYR A 118 -7.16 9.22 -5.35
#